data_AF-A0A106QBL8-F1
#
_entry.id   AF-A0A106QBL8-F1
#
_cell.length_a   1.000
_cell.length_b   1.000
_cell.length_c   1.000
_cell.angle_alpha   90.00
_cell.angle_beta   90.00
_cell.angle_gamma   90.00
#
_symmetry.space_group_name_H-M   'P 1'
#
loop_
_entity.id
_entity.type
_entity.pdbx_description
1 polymer ?
#
loop_
_entity_poly.entity_id
_entity_poly.type
_entity_poly.pdbx_seq_one_letter_code
_entity_poly.pdbx_strand_id
1 'polypeptide(L)'
;MTGAEKKPEVGDTWYRFEDYRVGHADEWGDLVSVSVQVSHREYTVTKVTPKGVWLSWGFGGSNRFVLLGARKRFAHPSKEEALESFMARKTSQIRILEKQLEHVRTALFMGKSQLARLKPEAAATKPEEKLLELA
;
A
#
# COMPACT_ATOMS: atom_id res chain seq x y z
N MET A 1 -11.43 -11.79 27.54
CA MET A 1 -12.64 -11.08 27.98
C MET A 1 -13.52 -10.89 26.76
N THR A 2 -14.50 -11.77 26.57
CA THR A 2 -15.46 -11.70 25.46
C THR A 2 -16.45 -10.58 25.75
N GLY A 3 -16.15 -9.37 25.27
CA GLY A 3 -17.17 -8.32 25.16
C GLY A 3 -18.25 -8.86 24.24
N ALA A 4 -19.49 -8.90 24.72
CA ALA A 4 -20.63 -9.25 23.87
C ALA A 4 -20.61 -8.31 22.65
N GLU A 5 -20.41 -8.85 21.46
CA GLU A 5 -20.45 -8.07 20.21
C GLU A 5 -21.83 -7.40 20.14
N LYS A 6 -21.86 -6.08 20.37
CA LYS A 6 -23.07 -5.29 20.17
C LYS A 6 -23.52 -5.50 18.72
N LYS A 7 -24.76 -5.93 18.52
CA LYS A 7 -25.32 -6.03 17.17
C LYS A 7 -25.34 -4.64 16.55
N PRO A 8 -24.93 -4.50 15.27
CA PRO A 8 -24.92 -3.20 14.62
C PRO A 8 -26.34 -2.70 14.40
N GLU A 9 -26.52 -1.39 14.56
CA GLU A 9 -27.78 -0.67 14.40
C GLU A 9 -27.66 0.39 13.31
N VAL A 10 -28.80 0.77 12.72
CA VAL A 10 -28.82 1.89 11.76
C VAL A 10 -28.45 3.18 12.51
N GLY A 11 -27.54 3.97 11.94
CA GLY A 11 -26.97 5.15 12.57
C GLY A 11 -25.62 4.92 13.25
N ASP A 12 -25.22 3.67 13.48
CA ASP A 12 -23.89 3.37 14.02
C ASP A 12 -22.78 3.91 13.10
N THR A 13 -21.67 4.33 13.71
CA THR A 13 -20.48 4.82 12.99
C THR A 13 -19.40 3.74 12.96
N TRP A 14 -18.96 3.42 11.75
CA TRP A 14 -17.90 2.46 11.48
C TRP A 14 -16.68 3.18 10.92
N TYR A 15 -15.50 2.63 11.13
CA TYR A 15 -14.24 3.29 10.84
C TYR A 15 -13.40 2.49 9.85
N ARG A 16 -12.64 3.21 9.03
CA ARG A 16 -11.60 2.64 8.19
C ARG A 16 -10.40 3.57 8.15
N PHE A 17 -9.25 3.05 8.55
CA PHE A 17 -7.99 3.79 8.44
C PHE A 17 -7.42 3.73 7.03
N GLU A 18 -6.90 4.84 6.56
CA GLU A 18 -6.26 5.01 5.26
C GLU A 18 -5.01 5.89 5.40
N ASP A 19 -4.05 5.66 4.51
CA ASP A 19 -2.87 6.50 4.35
C ASP A 19 -3.04 7.41 3.13
N TYR A 20 -2.52 8.62 3.25
CA TYR A 20 -2.49 9.59 2.15
C TYR A 20 -1.18 10.37 2.22
N ARG A 21 -0.78 10.88 1.06
CA ARG A 21 0.41 11.70 0.92
C ARG A 21 0.01 13.16 1.09
N VAL A 22 0.68 13.85 2.01
CA VAL A 22 0.50 15.27 2.27
C VAL A 22 1.74 15.99 1.79
N GLY A 23 1.55 16.89 0.81
CA GLY A 23 2.56 17.83 0.38
C GLY A 23 2.60 19.02 1.33
N HIS A 24 3.79 19.43 1.74
CA HIS A 24 4.04 20.65 2.52
C HIS A 24 4.63 21.69 1.58
N ALA A 25 3.98 22.84 1.47
CA ALA A 25 4.44 23.96 0.68
C ALA A 25 5.14 25.01 1.54
N ASP A 26 6.05 25.78 0.95
CA ASP A 26 6.62 26.97 1.58
C ASP A 26 5.66 28.17 1.51
N GLU A 27 6.14 29.34 1.95
CA GLU A 27 5.38 30.59 1.95
C GLU A 27 5.02 31.11 0.54
N TRP A 28 5.67 30.59 -0.51
CA TRP A 28 5.44 30.94 -1.91
C TRP A 28 4.56 29.90 -2.64
N GLY A 29 4.17 28.83 -1.95
CA GLY A 29 3.33 27.76 -2.48
C GLY A 29 4.10 26.65 -3.20
N ASP A 30 5.45 26.67 -3.15
CA ASP A 30 6.28 25.63 -3.76
C ASP A 30 6.36 24.39 -2.87
N LEU A 31 6.28 23.21 -3.48
CA LEU A 31 6.31 21.93 -2.76
C LEU A 31 7.70 21.65 -2.19
N VAL A 32 7.84 21.67 -0.87
CA VAL A 32 9.10 21.43 -0.16
C VAL A 32 9.29 19.97 0.20
N SER A 33 8.23 19.31 0.69
CA SER A 33 8.32 17.93 1.14
C SER A 33 7.00 17.17 1.02
N VAL A 34 7.08 15.85 1.04
CA VAL A 34 5.91 14.97 1.05
C VAL A 34 6.02 14.01 2.22
N SER A 35 5.02 14.03 3.09
CA SER A 35 4.89 13.12 4.22
C SER A 35 3.75 12.13 4.01
N VAL A 36 3.85 10.94 4.63
CA VAL A 36 2.72 10.02 4.71
C VAL A 36 2.00 10.29 6.02
N GLN A 37 0.68 10.49 5.95
CA GLN A 37 -0.17 10.59 7.12
C GLN A 37 -1.20 9.45 7.13
N VAL A 38 -1.57 9.03 8.32
CA VAL A 38 -2.60 8.01 8.55
C VAL A 38 -3.78 8.68 9.22
N SER A 39 -4.95 8.59 8.62
CA SER A 39 -6.22 9.06 9.20
C SER A 39 -7.28 7.99 9.07
N HIS A 40 -8.46 8.25 9.65
CA HIS A 40 -9.61 7.39 9.51
C HIS A 40 -10.74 8.13 8.80
N ARG A 41 -11.52 7.37 8.04
CA ARG A 41 -12.83 7.79 7.55
C ARG A 41 -13.92 7.12 8.38
N GLU A 42 -14.99 7.87 8.57
CA GLU A 42 -16.19 7.46 9.28
C GLU A 42 -17.27 7.10 8.27
N TYR A 43 -18.00 6.02 8.55
CA TYR A 43 -19.05 5.50 7.69
C TYR A 43 -20.28 5.24 8.53
N THR A 44 -21.42 5.80 8.11
CA THR A 44 -22.68 5.60 8.79
C THR A 44 -23.36 4.32 8.30
N VAL A 45 -23.82 3.48 9.22
CA VAL A 45 -24.66 2.33 8.90
C VAL A 45 -26.04 2.83 8.47
N THR A 46 -26.38 2.63 7.21
CA THR A 46 -27.67 3.05 6.62
C THR A 46 -28.72 1.94 6.64
N LYS A 47 -28.27 0.68 6.63
CA LYS A 47 -29.16 -0.49 6.66
C LYS A 47 -28.47 -1.68 7.30
N VAL A 48 -29.19 -2.40 8.15
CA VAL A 48 -28.74 -3.65 8.77
C VAL A 48 -29.50 -4.82 8.15
N THR A 49 -28.79 -5.90 7.87
CA THR A 49 -29.32 -7.17 7.39
C THR A 49 -28.80 -8.30 8.27
N PRO A 50 -29.43 -9.49 8.30
CA PRO A 50 -28.95 -10.59 9.15
C PRO A 50 -27.49 -11.01 8.90
N LYS A 51 -26.95 -10.76 7.70
CA LYS A 51 -25.59 -11.17 7.30
C LYS A 51 -24.58 -10.02 7.24
N GLY A 52 -25.03 -8.77 7.30
CA GLY A 52 -24.22 -7.65 6.86
C GLY A 52 -24.84 -6.28 7.10
N VAL A 53 -24.03 -5.24 6.93
CA VAL A 53 -24.42 -3.85 7.05
C VAL A 53 -24.12 -3.09 5.77
N TRP A 54 -24.95 -2.10 5.44
CA TRP A 54 -24.69 -1.13 4.39
C TRP A 54 -24.12 0.13 5.01
N LEU A 55 -22.98 0.57 4.48
CA LEU A 55 -22.25 1.74 4.91
C LEU A 55 -22.35 2.85 3.87
N SER A 56 -22.44 4.10 4.32
CA SER A 56 -22.36 5.29 3.48
C SER A 56 -21.40 6.30 4.08
N TRP A 57 -20.76 7.09 3.22
CA TRP A 57 -19.91 8.21 3.62
C TRP A 57 -20.42 9.50 2.96
N GLY A 58 -21.32 10.20 3.67
CA GLY A 58 -21.86 11.51 3.28
C GLY A 58 -22.95 11.48 2.21
N PHE A 59 -23.43 12.68 1.85
CA PHE A 59 -24.60 12.93 0.98
C PHE A 59 -24.43 12.51 -0.50
N GLY A 60 -23.27 12.03 -0.92
CA GLY A 60 -23.01 11.56 -2.29
C GLY A 60 -22.08 10.34 -2.38
N GLY A 61 -21.78 9.70 -1.24
CA GLY A 61 -20.90 8.53 -1.20
C GLY A 61 -21.57 7.29 -1.79
N SER A 62 -20.81 6.47 -2.50
CA SER A 62 -21.28 5.15 -2.93
C SER A 62 -21.54 4.25 -1.72
N ASN A 63 -22.76 3.73 -1.60
CA ASN A 63 -23.09 2.76 -0.56
C ASN A 63 -22.24 1.49 -0.71
N ARG A 64 -21.73 0.98 0.41
CA ARG A 64 -20.90 -0.23 0.44
C ARG A 64 -21.43 -1.26 1.41
N PHE A 65 -21.66 -2.47 0.93
CA PHE A 65 -22.08 -3.58 1.78
C PHE A 65 -20.87 -4.25 2.45
N VAL A 66 -21.01 -4.56 3.74
CA VAL A 66 -20.01 -5.25 4.57
C VAL A 66 -20.64 -6.49 5.19
N LEU A 67 -20.04 -7.64 4.94
CA LEU A 67 -20.44 -8.92 5.53
C LEU A 67 -19.87 -9.05 6.95
N LEU A 68 -20.73 -9.27 7.95
CA LEU A 68 -20.32 -9.38 9.35
C LEU A 68 -19.44 -10.62 9.60
N GLY A 69 -19.75 -11.74 8.93
CA GLY A 69 -18.96 -12.97 9.05
C GLY A 69 -17.66 -12.99 8.25
N ALA A 70 -17.35 -11.94 7.47
CA ALA A 70 -16.13 -11.93 6.68
C ALA A 70 -14.90 -11.67 7.56
N ARG A 71 -13.85 -12.49 7.39
CA ARG A 71 -12.54 -12.28 8.04
C ARG A 71 -11.92 -10.93 7.64
N LYS A 72 -12.17 -10.47 6.41
CA LYS A 72 -11.68 -9.19 5.89
C LYS A 72 -12.87 -8.27 5.64
N ARG A 73 -13.12 -7.35 6.57
CA ARG A 73 -14.18 -6.34 6.45
C ARG A 73 -13.63 -5.06 5.83
N PHE A 74 -14.50 -4.29 5.18
CA PHE A 74 -14.11 -3.02 4.55
C PHE A 74 -13.86 -1.91 5.58
N ALA A 75 -14.71 -1.85 6.61
CA ALA A 75 -14.64 -0.97 7.76
C ALA A 75 -15.03 -1.79 9.01
N HIS A 76 -14.76 -1.27 10.20
CA HIS A 76 -14.99 -1.95 11.48
C HIS A 76 -15.74 -1.06 12.48
N PRO A 77 -16.49 -1.65 13.44
CA PRO A 77 -17.25 -0.90 14.43
C PRO A 77 -16.40 0.03 15.32
N SER A 78 -15.14 -0.35 15.63
CA SER A 78 -14.25 0.43 16.50
C SER A 78 -13.04 0.97 15.74
N LYS A 79 -12.44 2.05 16.27
CA LYS A 79 -11.22 2.63 15.69
C LYS A 79 -10.04 1.67 15.87
N GLU A 80 -10.00 0.96 16.99
CA GLU A 80 -8.98 -0.03 17.33
C GLU A 80 -8.96 -1.17 16.30
N GLU A 81 -10.10 -1.82 16.06
CA GLU A 81 -10.22 -2.89 15.07
C GLU A 81 -9.92 -2.40 13.65
N ALA A 82 -10.35 -1.17 13.33
CA ALA A 82 -10.08 -0.56 12.04
C ALA A 82 -8.58 -0.28 11.83
N LEU A 83 -7.86 0.11 12.89
CA LEU A 83 -6.43 0.37 12.87
C LEU A 83 -5.64 -0.94 12.76
N GLU A 84 -6.00 -1.96 13.53
CA GLU A 84 -5.42 -3.31 13.41
C GLU A 84 -5.58 -3.86 12.00
N SER A 85 -6.77 -3.70 11.41
CA SER A 85 -7.03 -4.10 10.03
C SER A 85 -6.20 -3.31 9.02
N PHE A 86 -5.97 -2.01 9.26
CA PHE A 86 -5.08 -1.20 8.44
C PHE A 86 -3.64 -1.69 8.51
N MET A 87 -3.11 -1.93 9.70
CA MET A 87 -1.77 -2.48 9.88
C MET A 87 -1.62 -3.82 9.17
N ALA A 88 -2.59 -4.74 9.31
CA ALA A 88 -2.57 -6.03 8.62
C ALA A 88 -2.55 -5.88 7.09
N ARG A 89 -3.30 -4.91 6.53
CA ARG A 89 -3.26 -4.59 5.10
C ARG A 89 -1.90 -4.03 4.68
N LYS A 90 -1.29 -3.15 5.48
CA LYS A 90 0.01 -2.55 5.17
C LYS A 90 1.15 -3.56 5.27
N THR A 91 1.15 -4.43 6.28
CA THR A 91 2.08 -5.55 6.35
C THR A 91 1.96 -6.47 5.15
N SER A 92 0.71 -6.78 4.73
CA SER A 92 0.48 -7.57 3.52
C SER A 92 0.98 -6.86 2.26
N GLN A 93 0.79 -5.53 2.18
CA GLN A 93 1.27 -4.70 1.08
C GLN A 93 2.80 -4.70 0.99
N ILE A 94 3.49 -4.53 2.12
CA ILE A 94 4.96 -4.63 2.20
C ILE A 94 5.42 -5.97 1.63
N ARG A 95 4.86 -7.08 2.11
CA ARG A 95 5.24 -8.43 1.64
C ARG A 95 5.07 -8.60 0.13
N ILE A 96 3.98 -8.07 -0.43
CA ILE A 96 3.73 -8.12 -1.89
C ILE A 96 4.79 -7.30 -2.63
N LEU A 97 5.07 -6.09 -2.17
CA LEU A 97 6.02 -5.18 -2.80
C LEU A 97 7.46 -5.72 -2.74
N GLU A 98 7.85 -6.33 -1.62
CA GLU A 98 9.16 -6.97 -1.47
C GLU A 98 9.35 -8.11 -2.48
N LYS A 99 8.33 -8.97 -2.62
CA LYS A 99 8.36 -10.07 -3.59
C LYS A 99 8.41 -9.55 -5.03
N GLN A 100 7.69 -8.47 -5.33
CA GLN A 100 7.76 -7.81 -6.64
C GLN A 100 9.15 -7.22 -6.89
N LEU A 101 9.74 -6.56 -5.90
CA LEU A 101 11.09 -5.99 -6.00
C LEU A 101 12.14 -7.08 -6.23
N GLU A 102 12.06 -8.20 -5.51
CA GLU A 102 12.93 -9.36 -5.70
C GLU A 102 12.83 -9.92 -7.12
N HIS A 103 11.62 -10.09 -7.62
CA HIS A 103 11.38 -10.54 -8.99
C HIS A 103 12.01 -9.60 -10.02
N VAL A 104 11.79 -8.30 -9.89
CA VAL A 104 12.35 -7.28 -10.80
C VAL A 104 13.87 -7.25 -10.74
N ARG A 105 14.47 -7.37 -9.55
CA ARG A 105 15.93 -7.46 -9.38
C ARG A 105 16.51 -8.67 -10.11
N THR A 106 15.87 -9.83 -9.95
CA THR A 106 16.29 -11.07 -10.63
C THR A 106 16.19 -10.92 -12.16
N ALA A 107 15.06 -10.39 -12.65
CA ALA A 107 14.87 -10.15 -14.08
C ALA A 107 15.91 -9.17 -14.65
N LEU A 108 16.23 -8.09 -13.93
CA LEU A 108 17.26 -7.13 -14.32
C LEU A 108 18.65 -7.78 -14.38
N PHE A 109 19.00 -8.61 -13.39
CA PHE A 109 20.25 -9.36 -13.41
C PHE A 109 20.35 -10.26 -14.63
N MET A 110 19.31 -11.06 -14.90
CA MET A 110 19.26 -11.94 -16.06
C MET A 110 19.38 -11.16 -17.37
N GLY A 111 18.66 -10.04 -17.50
CA GLY A 111 18.75 -9.16 -18.66
C GLY A 111 20.17 -8.62 -18.90
N LYS A 112 20.87 -8.21 -17.84
CA LYS A 112 22.28 -7.80 -17.92
C LYS A 112 23.19 -8.93 -18.39
N SER A 113 23.02 -10.14 -17.86
CA SER A 113 23.79 -11.31 -18.29
C SER A 113 23.55 -11.63 -19.76
N GLN A 114 22.31 -11.52 -20.25
CA GLN A 114 22.00 -11.71 -21.68
C GLN A 114 22.66 -10.64 -22.54
N LEU A 115 22.59 -9.36 -22.12
CA LEU A 115 23.24 -8.28 -22.84
C LEU A 115 24.76 -8.50 -22.97
N ALA A 116 25.42 -8.96 -21.91
CA ALA A 116 26.84 -9.28 -21.93
C ALA A 116 27.18 -10.41 -22.92
N ARG A 117 26.32 -11.43 -23.03
CA ARG A 117 26.49 -12.52 -24.01
C ARG A 117 26.34 -12.04 -25.46
N LEU A 118 25.40 -11.12 -25.69
CA LEU A 118 25.12 -10.58 -27.03
C LEU A 118 26.16 -9.56 -27.50
N LYS A 119 26.86 -8.88 -26.57
CA LYS A 119 27.92 -7.91 -26.88
C LYS A 119 29.25 -8.33 -26.26
N PRO A 120 29.90 -9.40 -26.76
CA PRO A 120 31.18 -9.85 -26.20
C PRO A 120 32.32 -8.86 -26.44
N GLU A 121 32.25 -8.02 -27.49
CA GLU A 121 33.39 -7.19 -27.96
C GLU A 121 33.78 -6.02 -27.04
N ALA A 122 32.91 -5.51 -26.17
CA ALA A 122 33.28 -4.42 -25.26
C ALA A 122 34.17 -4.85 -24.07
N ALA A 123 34.32 -6.15 -23.83
CA ALA A 123 35.21 -6.69 -22.80
C ALA A 123 36.61 -7.07 -23.33
N ALA A 124 36.84 -7.03 -24.65
CA ALA A 124 38.04 -7.57 -25.30
C ALA A 124 38.98 -6.51 -25.92
N THR A 125 38.71 -5.21 -25.78
CA THR A 125 39.61 -4.13 -26.22
C THR A 125 40.20 -3.40 -25.00
N LYS A 126 41.49 -3.41 -24.63
CA LYS A 126 42.70 -4.18 -24.97
C LYS A 126 43.62 -4.08 -23.71
N PRO A 127 44.42 -5.09 -23.35
CA PRO A 127 45.47 -4.98 -22.32
C PRO A 127 46.87 -4.55 -22.86
N GLU A 128 46.99 -3.88 -24.01
CA GLU A 128 48.30 -3.74 -24.72
C GLU A 128 48.77 -2.31 -25.05
N GLU A 129 48.52 -1.30 -24.19
CA GLU A 129 49.15 0.03 -24.33
C GLU A 129 50.07 0.41 -23.15
N LYS A 130 50.65 -0.57 -22.44
CA LYS A 130 51.58 -0.30 -21.32
C LYS A 130 53.01 -0.80 -21.48
N LEU A 131 53.42 -1.25 -22.67
CA LEU A 131 54.77 -1.81 -22.90
C LEU A 131 55.66 -1.02 -23.87
N LEU A 132 55.30 0.20 -24.27
CA LEU A 132 56.11 1.00 -25.22
C LEU A 132 56.52 2.40 -24.75
N GLU A 133 56.38 2.76 -23.47
CA GLU A 133 56.89 4.04 -22.92
C GLU A 133 58.10 3.90 -21.96
N LEU A 134 58.80 2.76 -21.96
CA LEU A 134 59.98 2.53 -21.10
C LEU A 134 61.18 1.92 -21.88
N ALA A 135 61.29 2.22 -23.17
CA ALA A 135 62.50 1.97 -23.96
C ALA A 135 63.33 3.25 -24.08
#